data_AF-A0A8S9K9P2-F1
#
_entry.id   AF-A0A8S9K9P2-F1
#
_cell.length_a   1.000
_cell.length_b   1.000
_cell.length_c   1.000
_cell.angle_alpha   90.00
_cell.angle_beta   90.00
_cell.angle_gamma   90.00
#
_symmetry.space_group_name_H-M   'P 1'
#
loop_
_entity.id
_entity.type
_entity.pdbx_description
1 polymer ?
#
loop_
_entity_poly.entity_id
_entity_poly.type
_entity_poly.pdbx_seq_one_letter_code
_entity_poly.pdbx_strand_id
1 'polypeptide(L)'
;MSHFEDGGLSFPLPRFLLEALAELKMAFTQMAPNLFRFFLASWVQAQEEGLEFGHRELKQLFAIKRNNGFPGTIILAPRSGRIIIEGIPNKDDQWRERFFVFKVNPASVGDFDFERIPREWSDDIEPFGPAPMTPELRGLMATLRRGSH
;
A
#
# COMPACT_ATOMS: atom_id res chain seq x y z
N MET A 1 -20.74 -2.72 -6.48
CA MET A 1 -20.33 -3.82 -5.59
C MET A 1 -19.39 -3.18 -4.57
N SER A 2 -19.72 -3.23 -3.28
CA SER A 2 -18.76 -2.86 -2.23
C SER A 2 -17.65 -3.89 -2.26
N HIS A 3 -16.42 -3.46 -2.53
CA HIS A 3 -15.31 -4.39 -2.71
C HIS A 3 -14.79 -4.96 -1.38
N PHE A 4 -15.10 -4.33 -0.24
CA PHE A 4 -14.71 -4.80 1.09
C PHE A 4 -15.62 -4.22 2.16
N GLU A 5 -16.42 -5.05 2.83
CA GLU A 5 -17.26 -4.58 3.95
C GLU A 5 -16.46 -4.40 5.27
N ASP A 6 -15.27 -5.01 5.40
CA ASP A 6 -14.57 -5.07 6.71
C ASP A 6 -13.05 -4.77 6.68
N GLY A 7 -12.50 -4.23 5.58
CA GLY A 7 -11.06 -3.88 5.52
C GLY A 7 -10.08 -5.06 5.74
N GLY A 8 -10.56 -6.29 5.50
CA GLY A 8 -9.80 -7.52 5.67
C GLY A 8 -8.83 -7.83 4.52
N LEU A 9 -7.97 -8.84 4.71
CA LEU A 9 -7.16 -9.41 3.64
C LEU A 9 -8.02 -10.39 2.83
N SER A 10 -8.04 -10.26 1.49
CA SER A 10 -8.66 -11.25 0.60
C SER A 10 -7.60 -12.10 -0.11
N PHE A 11 -7.99 -13.32 -0.50
CA PHE A 11 -7.18 -14.21 -1.33
C PHE A 11 -7.92 -14.57 -2.63
N PRO A 12 -7.21 -14.64 -3.78
CA PRO A 12 -5.80 -14.27 -3.94
C PRO A 12 -5.59 -12.78 -3.65
N LEU A 13 -4.39 -12.43 -3.17
CA LEU A 13 -4.02 -11.07 -2.85
C LEU A 13 -4.27 -10.16 -4.07
N PRO A 14 -4.70 -8.90 -3.86
CA PRO A 14 -4.87 -7.97 -4.98
C PRO A 14 -3.62 -7.92 -5.85
N ARG A 15 -3.77 -8.16 -7.16
CA ARG A 15 -2.64 -8.17 -8.11
C ARG A 15 -1.78 -6.92 -7.99
N PHE A 16 -2.41 -5.76 -7.84
CA PHE A 16 -1.72 -4.49 -7.67
C PHE A 16 -0.79 -4.48 -6.44
N LEU A 17 -1.17 -5.13 -5.33
CA LEU A 17 -0.31 -5.27 -4.15
C LEU A 17 0.94 -6.08 -4.46
N LEU A 18 0.78 -7.18 -5.18
CA LEU A 18 1.88 -8.06 -5.59
C LEU A 18 2.84 -7.35 -6.55
N GLU A 19 2.30 -6.56 -7.49
CA GLU A 19 3.09 -5.73 -8.40
C GLU A 19 3.90 -4.66 -7.66
N ALA A 20 3.28 -3.98 -6.68
CA ALA A 20 3.97 -3.00 -5.86
C ALA A 20 5.10 -3.62 -5.04
N LEU A 21 4.88 -4.79 -4.43
CA LEU A 21 5.92 -5.52 -3.69
C LEU A 21 7.09 -5.94 -4.58
N ALA A 22 6.78 -6.47 -5.77
CA ALA A 22 7.79 -6.86 -6.74
C ALA A 22 8.60 -5.65 -7.22
N GLU A 23 7.95 -4.52 -7.52
CA GLU A 23 8.65 -3.32 -7.97
C GLU A 23 9.50 -2.69 -6.87
N LEU A 24 9.03 -2.72 -5.62
CA LEU A 24 9.78 -2.24 -4.45
C LEU A 24 10.88 -3.19 -3.99
N LYS A 25 10.96 -4.40 -4.56
CA LYS A 25 11.80 -5.50 -4.07
C LYS A 25 11.64 -5.68 -2.55
N MET A 26 10.40 -5.63 -2.09
CA MET A 26 10.04 -5.69 -0.68
C MET A 26 9.38 -7.04 -0.36
N ALA A 27 9.81 -7.69 0.71
CA ALA A 27 9.10 -8.85 1.22
C ALA A 27 7.78 -8.42 1.89
N PHE A 28 6.72 -9.23 1.75
CA PHE A 28 5.42 -8.92 2.36
C PHE A 28 5.52 -8.63 3.86
N THR A 29 6.37 -9.37 4.57
CA THR A 29 6.62 -9.23 6.02
C THR A 29 7.33 -7.92 6.41
N GLN A 30 7.88 -7.18 5.46
CA GLN A 30 8.44 -5.84 5.71
C GLN A 30 7.37 -4.75 5.66
N MET A 31 6.15 -5.03 5.19
CA MET A 31 5.06 -4.06 5.23
C MET A 31 4.58 -3.87 6.66
N ALA A 32 4.68 -2.65 7.19
CA ALA A 32 3.94 -2.30 8.39
C ALA A 32 2.43 -2.27 8.08
N PRO A 33 1.54 -2.48 9.08
CA PRO A 33 0.10 -2.41 8.86
C PRO A 33 -0.35 -1.07 8.28
N ASN A 34 0.32 0.02 8.67
CA ASN A 34 0.11 1.35 8.12
C ASN A 34 0.27 1.37 6.59
N LEU A 35 1.33 0.73 6.07
CA LEU A 35 1.58 0.62 4.64
C LEU A 35 0.45 -0.12 3.95
N PHE A 36 0.07 -1.28 4.48
CA PHE A 36 -1.04 -2.08 3.94
C PHE A 36 -2.36 -1.31 3.92
N ARG A 37 -2.70 -0.59 5.01
CA ARG A 37 -3.93 0.19 5.11
C ARG A 37 -3.97 1.35 4.12
N PHE A 38 -2.91 2.15 4.04
CA PHE A 38 -2.86 3.25 3.06
C PHE A 38 -2.95 2.74 1.63
N PHE A 39 -2.25 1.64 1.34
CA PHE A 39 -2.30 0.99 0.04
C PHE A 39 -3.71 0.53 -0.30
N LEU A 40 -4.33 -0.28 0.57
CA LEU A 40 -5.64 -0.88 0.33
C LEU A 40 -6.72 0.19 0.24
N ALA A 41 -6.75 1.14 1.17
CA ALA A 41 -7.73 2.22 1.16
C ALA A 41 -7.61 3.10 -0.09
N SER A 42 -6.38 3.40 -0.55
CA SER A 42 -6.20 4.21 -1.78
C SER A 42 -6.66 3.45 -3.02
N TRP A 43 -6.37 2.15 -3.08
CA TRP A 43 -6.77 1.31 -4.18
C TRP A 43 -8.28 1.13 -4.24
N VAL A 44 -8.93 0.81 -3.11
CA VAL A 44 -10.40 0.69 -3.04
C VAL A 44 -11.07 2.00 -3.43
N GLN A 45 -10.60 3.12 -2.85
CA GLN A 45 -11.13 4.45 -3.17
C GLN A 45 -11.03 4.79 -4.65
N ALA A 46 -9.93 4.42 -5.30
CA ALA A 46 -9.76 4.62 -6.72
C ALA A 46 -10.71 3.74 -7.54
N GLN A 47 -10.85 2.46 -7.18
CA GLN A 47 -11.78 1.56 -7.86
C GLN A 47 -13.23 2.05 -7.77
N GLU A 48 -13.65 2.56 -6.61
CA GLU A 48 -15.00 3.11 -6.40
C GLU A 48 -15.27 4.36 -7.25
N GLU A 49 -14.24 5.19 -7.46
CA GLU A 49 -14.32 6.38 -8.33
C GLU A 49 -14.04 6.04 -9.81
N GLY A 50 -13.89 4.76 -10.18
CA GLY A 50 -13.60 4.34 -11.55
C GLY A 50 -12.23 4.80 -12.07
N LEU A 51 -11.28 5.00 -11.17
CA LEU A 51 -9.92 5.44 -11.46
C LEU A 51 -8.93 4.26 -11.50
N GLU A 52 -7.97 4.36 -12.42
CA GLU A 52 -6.77 3.55 -12.35
C GLU A 52 -5.87 4.06 -11.21
N PHE A 53 -5.40 3.12 -10.39
CA PHE A 53 -4.46 3.41 -9.32
C PHE A 53 -3.33 2.39 -9.35
N GLY A 54 -2.19 2.84 -9.86
CA GLY A 54 -1.01 2.05 -10.03
C GLY A 54 0.16 2.58 -9.20
N HIS A 55 1.35 2.09 -9.54
CA HIS A 55 2.57 2.51 -8.88
C HIS A 55 2.91 3.98 -9.09
N ARG A 56 2.50 4.55 -10.24
CA ARG A 56 2.69 5.98 -10.53
C ARG A 56 1.94 6.84 -9.52
N GLU A 57 0.66 6.56 -9.30
CA GLU A 57 -0.20 7.26 -8.35
C GLU A 57 0.31 7.06 -6.92
N LEU A 58 0.71 5.84 -6.57
CA LEU A 58 1.32 5.52 -5.28
C LEU A 58 2.57 6.38 -4.99
N LYS A 59 3.51 6.44 -5.95
CA LYS A 59 4.72 7.28 -5.88
C LYS A 59 4.39 8.78 -5.77
N GLN A 60 3.34 9.21 -6.46
CA GLN A 60 2.89 10.60 -6.45
C GLN A 60 2.23 10.99 -5.12
N LEU A 61 1.47 10.10 -4.48
CA LEU A 61 0.71 10.44 -3.28
C LEU A 61 1.52 10.22 -2.00
N PHE A 62 2.36 9.18 -1.98
CA PHE A 62 3.04 8.72 -0.78
C PHE A 62 4.55 8.79 -0.90
N ALA A 63 5.20 8.75 0.26
CA ALA A 63 6.62 8.51 0.43
C ALA A 63 6.81 7.21 1.22
N ILE A 64 7.80 6.43 0.82
CA ILE A 64 8.28 5.26 1.57
C ILE A 64 9.20 5.73 2.67
N LYS A 65 9.01 5.22 3.89
CA LYS A 65 9.88 5.50 5.03
C LYS A 65 10.18 4.23 5.80
N ARG A 66 11.39 4.16 6.37
CA ARG A 66 11.73 3.14 7.36
C ARG A 66 10.93 3.37 8.63
N ASN A 67 10.43 2.29 9.22
CA ASN A 67 9.71 2.35 10.48
C ASN A 67 10.70 2.40 11.66
N ASN A 68 10.70 3.51 12.40
CA ASN A 68 11.53 3.64 13.60
C ASN A 68 11.03 2.78 14.77
N GLY A 69 9.73 2.45 14.83
CA GLY A 69 9.14 1.64 15.89
C GLY A 69 9.42 0.14 15.74
N PHE A 70 9.76 -0.30 14.53
CA PHE A 70 10.11 -1.69 14.24
C PHE A 70 11.10 -1.77 13.06
N PRO A 71 12.42 -1.78 13.36
CA PRO A 71 13.47 -1.79 12.36
C PRO A 71 13.30 -2.89 11.30
N GLY A 72 13.60 -2.56 10.05
CA GLY A 72 13.46 -3.46 8.90
C GLY A 72 12.07 -3.45 8.25
N THR A 73 11.05 -2.89 8.91
CA THR A 73 9.74 -2.64 8.27
C THR A 73 9.62 -1.26 7.66
N ILE A 74 8.68 -1.14 6.75
CA ILE A 74 8.43 0.00 5.90
C ILE A 74 7.01 0.51 6.11
N ILE A 75 6.87 1.83 6.21
CA ILE A 75 5.59 2.53 6.28
C ILE A 75 5.38 3.38 5.00
N LEU A 76 4.12 3.66 4.68
CA LEU A 76 3.78 4.71 3.71
C LEU A 76 3.34 5.95 4.46
N ALA A 77 3.91 7.09 4.08
CA ALA A 77 3.49 8.38 4.59
C ALA A 77 2.91 9.22 3.46
N PRO A 78 1.72 9.82 3.61
CA PRO A 78 1.25 10.81 2.66
C PRO A 78 2.30 11.91 2.48
N ARG A 79 2.57 12.31 1.24
CA ARG A 79 3.43 13.47 0.99
C ARG A 79 2.72 14.74 1.47
N SER A 80 3.49 15.79 1.76
CA SER A 80 2.95 17.07 2.23
C SER A 80 1.87 17.60 1.27
N GLY A 81 0.70 17.93 1.83
CA GLY A 81 -0.48 18.38 1.09
C GLY A 81 -1.26 17.29 0.34
N ARG A 82 -0.85 16.01 0.42
CA ARG A 82 -1.41 14.88 -0.34
C ARG A 82 -2.16 13.86 0.50
N ILE A 83 -2.68 14.30 1.64
CA ILE A 83 -3.58 13.48 2.45
C ILE A 83 -4.87 13.27 1.64
N ILE A 84 -5.17 12.01 1.34
CA ILE A 84 -6.40 11.55 0.68
C ILE A 84 -7.23 10.63 1.58
N ILE A 85 -6.59 9.98 2.55
CA ILE A 85 -7.22 9.09 3.53
C ILE A 85 -6.85 9.58 4.92
N GLU A 86 -7.85 9.73 5.77
CA GLU A 86 -7.72 10.13 7.17
C GLU A 86 -7.91 8.92 8.10
N GLY A 87 -7.70 9.11 9.41
CA GLY A 87 -7.96 8.07 10.40
C GLY A 87 -6.94 6.92 10.46
N ILE A 88 -6.05 6.77 9.48
CA ILE A 88 -4.96 5.77 9.53
C ILE A 88 -3.84 6.28 10.45
N PRO A 89 -3.56 5.60 11.58
CA PRO A 89 -2.49 6.02 12.47
C PRO A 89 -1.12 5.83 11.81
N ASN A 90 -0.23 6.80 11.98
CA ASN A 90 1.17 6.70 11.55
C ASN A 90 1.98 5.72 12.41
N LYS A 91 1.51 5.45 13.64
CA LYS A 91 2.07 4.46 14.54
C LYS A 91 0.96 3.51 14.93
N ASP A 92 1.02 2.31 14.39
CA ASP A 92 0.29 1.17 14.91
C ASP A 92 1.37 0.18 15.31
N ASP A 93 1.67 0.13 16.60
CA ASP A 93 2.71 -0.72 17.18
C ASP A 93 2.08 -1.93 17.92
N GLN A 94 0.76 -1.91 18.13
CA GLN A 94 0.00 -2.94 18.86
C GLN A 94 -0.49 -4.07 17.95
N TRP A 95 -0.51 -3.89 16.63
CA TRP A 95 -0.79 -4.98 15.68
C TRP A 95 0.06 -6.24 15.90
N ARG A 96 1.25 -6.10 16.49
CA ARG A 96 2.17 -7.20 16.82
C ARG A 96 1.57 -8.18 17.83
N GLU A 97 0.56 -7.77 18.58
CA GLU A 97 -0.19 -8.63 19.49
C GLU A 97 -1.26 -9.46 18.74
N ARG A 98 -1.55 -9.11 17.48
CA ARG A 98 -2.63 -9.67 16.66
C ARG A 98 -2.19 -9.81 15.20
N PHE A 99 -1.31 -10.77 14.94
CA PHE A 99 -0.88 -11.12 13.58
C PHE A 99 -1.54 -12.42 13.10
N PHE A 100 -1.76 -12.51 11.79
CA PHE A 100 -2.05 -13.77 11.11
C PHE A 100 -0.93 -14.05 10.12
N VAL A 101 -0.64 -15.34 9.91
CA VAL A 101 0.37 -15.80 8.96
C VAL A 101 -0.31 -16.57 7.86
N PHE A 102 0.16 -16.39 6.62
CA PHE A 102 -0.25 -17.21 5.49
C PHE A 102 0.98 -17.57 4.66
N LYS A 103 0.91 -18.70 3.96
CA LYS A 103 1.99 -19.13 3.06
C LYS A 103 1.84 -18.42 1.73
N VAL A 104 2.92 -17.79 1.25
CA VAL A 104 2.99 -17.31 -0.13
C VAL A 104 3.07 -18.53 -1.06
N ASN A 105 1.99 -18.79 -1.79
CA ASN A 105 1.83 -19.91 -2.72
C ASN A 105 0.83 -19.52 -3.83
N PRO A 106 0.60 -20.37 -4.85
CA PRO A 106 -0.36 -20.06 -5.91
C PRO A 106 -1.79 -19.78 -5.43
N ALA A 107 -2.23 -20.36 -4.31
CA ALA A 107 -3.55 -20.05 -3.75
C ALA A 107 -3.60 -18.63 -3.16
N SER A 108 -2.51 -18.13 -2.59
CA SER A 108 -2.45 -16.79 -2.02
C SER A 108 -2.19 -15.69 -3.05
N VAL A 109 -1.50 -15.99 -4.15
CA VAL A 109 -1.11 -14.99 -5.17
C VAL A 109 -1.86 -15.12 -6.50
N GLY A 110 -2.66 -16.16 -6.66
CA GLY A 110 -3.37 -16.45 -7.91
C GLY A 110 -2.41 -16.82 -9.03
N ASP A 111 -2.62 -16.20 -10.19
CA ASP A 111 -1.82 -16.35 -11.41
C ASP A 111 -0.62 -15.39 -11.46
N PHE A 112 -0.33 -14.66 -10.37
CA PHE A 112 0.89 -13.87 -10.26
C PHE A 112 2.12 -14.76 -10.05
N ASP A 113 3.22 -14.44 -10.73
CA ASP A 113 4.49 -15.12 -10.55
C ASP A 113 5.09 -14.81 -9.17
N PHE A 114 4.90 -15.73 -8.23
CA PHE A 114 5.36 -15.56 -6.84
C PHE A 114 6.89 -15.57 -6.71
N GLU A 115 7.66 -15.98 -7.72
CA GLU A 115 9.13 -15.85 -7.72
C GLU A 115 9.55 -14.37 -7.79
N ARG A 116 8.67 -13.48 -8.26
CA ARG A 116 8.91 -12.02 -8.28
C ARG A 116 8.73 -11.37 -6.90
N ILE A 117 8.18 -12.08 -5.92
CA ILE A 117 7.97 -11.55 -4.56
C ILE A 117 9.17 -11.95 -3.70
N PRO A 118 9.96 -10.99 -3.18
CA PRO A 118 11.04 -11.30 -2.27
C PRO A 118 10.54 -12.02 -1.02
N ARG A 119 11.27 -13.07 -0.62
CA ARG A 119 10.96 -13.89 0.56
C ARG A 119 11.82 -13.54 1.76
N GLU A 120 12.93 -12.87 1.50
CA GLU A 120 13.85 -12.36 2.49
C GLU A 120 13.72 -10.85 2.59
N TRP A 121 14.01 -10.32 3.77
CA TRP A 121 13.95 -8.88 3.98
C TRP A 121 15.08 -8.20 3.19
N SER A 122 14.73 -7.13 2.49
CA SER A 122 15.69 -6.29 1.77
C SER A 122 16.06 -5.07 2.61
N ASP A 123 17.36 -4.80 2.73
CA ASP A 123 17.86 -3.55 3.28
C ASP A 123 17.88 -2.41 2.24
N ASP A 124 17.70 -2.71 0.96
CA ASP A 124 17.89 -1.79 -0.17
C ASP A 124 16.56 -1.32 -0.79
N ILE A 125 15.54 -1.14 0.04
CA ILE A 125 14.25 -0.61 -0.43
C ILE A 125 14.41 0.88 -0.76
N GLU A 126 14.40 1.18 -2.06
CA GLU A 126 14.60 2.53 -2.55
C GLU A 126 13.43 3.46 -2.15
N PRO A 127 13.73 4.67 -1.64
CA PRO A 127 12.70 5.66 -1.38
C PRO A 127 12.11 6.14 -2.71
N PHE A 128 10.82 6.48 -2.69
CA PHE A 128 10.22 7.15 -3.84
C PHE A 128 10.88 8.51 -4.08
N GLY A 129 11.34 8.74 -5.32
CA GLY A 129 11.91 10.01 -5.76
C GLY A 129 10.94 11.20 -5.64
N PRO A 130 11.40 12.42 -5.98
CA PRO A 130 10.54 13.59 -5.98
C PRO A 130 9.33 13.41 -6.91
N ALA A 131 8.18 13.90 -6.46
CA ALA A 131 6.95 13.90 -7.26
C ALA A 131 6.39 15.33 -7.26
N PRO A 132 6.49 16.10 -8.35
CA PRO A 132 5.93 17.46 -8.40
C PRO A 132 4.40 17.47 -8.36
N MET A 133 3.82 18.58 -7.93
CA MET A 133 2.37 18.76 -7.90
C MET A 133 1.87 19.22 -9.27
N THR A 134 1.30 18.30 -10.07
CA THR A 134 0.73 18.61 -11.39
C THR A 134 -0.80 18.85 -11.32
N PRO A 135 -1.41 19.50 -12.32
CA PRO A 135 -2.87 19.64 -12.40
C PRO A 135 -3.60 18.29 -12.36
N GLU A 136 -3.07 17.27 -13.03
CA GLU A 136 -3.63 15.92 -13.08
C GLU A 136 -3.63 15.28 -11.68
N LEU A 137 -2.52 15.42 -10.94
CA LEU A 137 -2.42 14.94 -9.56
C LEU A 137 -3.42 15.67 -8.64
N ARG A 138 -3.65 16.97 -8.83
CA ARG A 138 -4.68 17.70 -8.06
C ARG A 138 -6.07 17.17 -8.36
N GLY A 139 -6.38 16.91 -9.63
CA GLY A 139 -7.66 16.34 -10.05
C GLY A 139 -7.88 14.92 -9.49
N LEU A 140 -6.84 14.09 -9.52
CA LEU A 140 -6.82 12.77 -8.89
C LEU A 140 -7.12 12.88 -7.39
N MET A 141 -6.39 13.71 -6.67
CA MET A 141 -6.58 13.90 -5.23
C MET A 141 -7.97 14.43 -4.88
N ALA A 142 -8.50 15.38 -5.67
CA ALA A 142 -9.85 15.90 -5.47
C ALA A 142 -10.91 14.81 -5.64
N THR A 143 -10.67 13.86 -6.54
CA THR A 143 -11.54 12.71 -6.74
C THR A 143 -11.44 11.69 -5.61
N LEU A 144 -10.22 11.28 -5.25
CA LEU A 144 -10.00 10.30 -4.19
C LEU A 144 -10.52 10.79 -2.82
N ARG A 145 -10.55 12.10 -2.57
CA ARG A 145 -11.10 12.66 -1.33
C ARG A 145 -12.63 12.59 -1.23
N ARG A 146 -13.35 12.32 -2.32
CA ARG A 146 -14.83 12.30 -2.29
C ARG A 146 -15.40 11.08 -1.59
N GLY A 147 -14.75 9.92 -1.68
CA GLY A 147 -15.20 8.72 -0.99
C GLY A 147 -14.62 8.52 0.41
N SER A 148 -13.79 9.45 0.90
CA SER A 148 -13.31 9.47 2.28
C SER A 148 -14.44 9.89 3.22
N HIS A 149 -15.39 8.98 3.45
CA HIS A 149 -16.51 9.12 4.41
C HIS A 149 -16.25 8.34 5.69
#